data_AF-A0A0B5AHU1-F1
#
_entry.id   AF-A0A0B5AHU1-F1
#
_cell.length_a   1.000
_cell.length_b   1.000
_cell.length_c   1.000
_cell.angle_alpha   90.00
_cell.angle_beta   90.00
_cell.angle_gamma   90.00
#
_symmetry.space_group_name_H-M   'P 1'
#
loop_
_entity.id
_entity.type
_entity.pdbx_description
1 polymer ?
#
loop_
_entity_poly.entity_id
_entity_poly.type
_entity_poly.pdbx_seq_one_letter_code
_entity_poly.pdbx_strand_id
1 'polypeptide(L)' 'MVKDLTLEEGAPFSLLDEDGSAIVIHEGPDDYQTDPAGNSGARIACGELNG' A
#
# COMPACT_ATOMS: atom_id res chain seq x y z
N MET A 1 -3.00 13.21 -1.47
CA MET A 1 -2.75 12.23 -2.56
C MET A 1 -1.32 12.40 -3.03
N VAL A 2 -0.50 11.35 -2.90
CA VAL A 2 0.86 11.29 -3.47
C VAL A 2 0.72 11.12 -4.97
N LYS A 3 1.38 11.97 -5.76
CA LYS A 3 1.30 11.95 -7.23
C LYS A 3 2.51 11.32 -7.90
N ASP A 4 3.54 11.03 -7.11
CA ASP A 4 4.87 10.67 -7.60
C ASP A 4 5.20 9.18 -7.38
N LEU A 5 4.19 8.34 -7.09
CA LEU A 5 4.36 6.91 -6.89
C LEU A 5 4.66 6.22 -8.24
N THR A 6 5.67 5.34 -8.27
CA THR A 6 6.14 4.68 -9.51
C THR A 6 6.45 3.20 -9.30
N LEU A 7 6.61 2.47 -10.41
CA LEU A 7 7.14 1.09 -10.45
C LEU A 7 8.49 1.03 -11.16
N GLU A 8 9.09 2.17 -11.50
CA GLU A 8 10.43 2.23 -12.08
C GLU A 8 11.47 1.88 -11.00
N GLU A 9 12.27 0.84 -11.23
CA GLU A 9 13.32 0.42 -10.29
C GLU A 9 14.35 1.53 -10.06
N GLY A 10 14.75 1.74 -8.80
CA GLY A 10 15.74 2.74 -8.41
C GLY A 10 15.27 4.20 -8.47
N ALA A 11 14.02 4.46 -8.90
CA ALA A 11 13.44 5.79 -8.86
C ALA A 11 12.98 6.16 -7.43
N PRO A 12 13.00 7.45 -7.06
CA PRO A 12 12.38 7.92 -5.82
C PRO A 12 10.89 7.54 -5.77
N PHE A 13 10.42 7.04 -4.62
CA PHE A 13 9.03 6.60 -4.40
C PHE A 13 8.59 5.40 -5.26
N SER A 14 9.54 4.58 -5.72
CA SER A 14 9.22 3.27 -6.32
C SER A 14 8.61 2.32 -5.29
N LEU A 15 7.62 1.54 -5.69
CA LEU A 15 7.08 0.41 -4.90
C LEU A 15 7.91 -0.87 -5.06
N LEU A 16 8.92 -0.86 -5.94
CA LEU A 16 9.85 -1.97 -6.17
C LEU A 16 11.24 -1.62 -5.61
N ASP A 17 11.27 -1.05 -4.41
CA ASP A 17 12.52 -0.78 -3.68
C ASP A 17 13.10 -2.06 -3.06
N GLU A 18 14.19 -1.92 -2.28
CA GLU A 18 14.99 -3.07 -1.83
C GLU A 18 14.22 -4.07 -0.97
N ASP A 19 13.27 -3.59 -0.16
CA ASP A 19 12.38 -4.43 0.66
C ASP A 19 11.02 -4.71 0.00
N GLY A 20 10.73 -4.11 -1.14
CA GLY A 20 9.50 -4.28 -1.89
C GLY A 20 8.29 -3.66 -1.18
N SER A 21 7.11 -4.03 -1.64
CA SER A 21 5.85 -3.49 -1.11
C SER A 21 4.74 -4.54 -1.10
N ALA A 22 3.63 -4.23 -0.43
CA ALA A 22 2.45 -5.09 -0.46
C ALA A 22 1.16 -4.29 -0.71
N ILE A 23 0.31 -4.83 -1.58
CA ILE A 23 -1.08 -4.39 -1.72
C ILE A 23 -1.93 -5.21 -0.76
N VAL A 24 -2.64 -4.53 0.14
CA VAL A 24 -3.46 -5.14 1.19
C VAL A 24 -4.93 -4.79 0.98
N ILE A 25 -5.80 -5.80 0.98
CA ILE A 25 -7.27 -5.62 0.99
C ILE A 25 -7.76 -5.86 2.42
N HIS A 26 -8.53 -4.92 2.95
CA HIS A 26 -9.15 -5.02 4.28
C HIS A 26 -10.59 -5.56 4.18
N GLU A 27 -11.13 -6.06 5.29
CA GLU A 27 -12.48 -6.66 5.36
C GLU A 27 -13.60 -5.65 5.14
N GLY A 28 -13.37 -4.40 5.57
CA GLY A 28 -14.32 -3.30 5.51
C GLY A 28 -13.81 -2.12 4.69
N PRO A 29 -14.70 -1.17 4.35
CA PRO A 29 -14.33 0.07 3.69
C PRO A 29 -13.54 0.99 4.64
N ASP A 30 -12.66 1.80 4.05
CA ASP A 30 -11.92 2.87 4.74
C ASP A 30 -12.83 4.10 4.94
N ASP A 31 -12.83 4.67 6.15
CA ASP A 31 -13.61 5.86 6.52
C ASP A 31 -12.91 7.21 6.25
N TYR A 32 -11.66 7.17 5.79
CA TYR A 32 -10.76 8.29 5.51
C TYR A 32 -10.59 9.31 6.65
N GLN A 33 -10.80 8.90 7.89
CA GLN A 33 -10.75 9.77 9.06
C GLN A 33 -10.01 9.14 10.24
N THR A 34 -10.25 7.87 10.51
CA THR A 34 -9.75 7.22 11.72
C THR A 34 -8.33 6.74 11.52
N ASP A 35 -7.40 7.31 12.28
CA ASP A 35 -6.03 6.82 12.30
C ASP A 35 -5.95 5.41 12.91
N PRO A 36 -5.06 4.53 12.42
CA PRO A 36 -4.15 4.70 11.28
C PRO A 36 -4.67 4.12 9.95
N ALA A 37 -5.79 3.39 9.96
CA ALA A 37 -6.24 2.55 8.82
C ALA A 37 -7.75 2.64 8.55
N GLY A 38 -8.36 3.77 8.89
CA GLY A 38 -9.72 4.12 8.47
C GLY A 38 -10.83 3.20 8.97
N ASN A 39 -10.65 2.57 10.14
CA ASN A 39 -11.55 1.52 10.65
C ASN A 39 -11.82 0.36 9.66
N SER A 40 -10.90 0.10 8.73
CA SER A 40 -11.11 -0.88 7.66
C SER A 40 -11.13 -2.34 8.14
N GLY A 41 -10.75 -2.61 9.39
CA GLY A 41 -10.80 -3.93 10.01
C GLY A 41 -9.60 -4.83 9.66
N ALA A 42 -9.80 -6.15 9.65
CA ALA A 42 -8.76 -7.15 9.39
C ALA A 42 -8.24 -7.13 7.94
N ARG A 43 -6.99 -7.55 7.73
CA ARG A 43 -6.38 -7.76 6.40
C ARG A 43 -6.81 -9.11 5.85
N ILE A 44 -7.52 -9.15 4.72
CA ILE A 44 -8.11 -10.38 4.16
C ILE A 44 -7.41 -10.89 2.90
N ALA A 45 -6.60 -10.06 2.24
CA ALA A 45 -5.72 -10.47 1.15
C ALA A 45 -4.44 -9.63 1.14
N CYS A 46 -3.35 -10.24 0.67
CA CYS A 46 -2.05 -9.61 0.54
C CYS A 46 -1.43 -10.04 -0.80
N GLY A 47 -1.01 -9.06 -1.61
CA GLY A 47 -0.20 -9.28 -2.80
C GLY A 47 1.14 -8.59 -2.64
N GLU A 48 2.21 -9.37 -2.64
CA GLU A 48 3.59 -8.88 -2.58
C GLU A 48 4.01 -8.32 -3.95
N LEU A 49 4.77 -7.22 -3.92
CA LEU A 49 5.39 -6.56 -5.07
C LEU A 49 6.90 -6.58 -4.84
N ASN A 50 7.60 -7.37 -5.64
CA ASN A 50 9.06 -7.49 -5.62
C ASN A 50 9.60 -7.18 -7.03
N GLY A 51 10.78 -6.55 -7.09
CA GLY A 51 11.57 -6.36 -8.31
C GLY A 51 12.36 -7.60 -8.70
#